data_AF-A0A0G2UP71-F1
#
_entry.id   AF-A0A0G2UP71-F1
#
_cell.length_a   1.000
_cell.length_b   1.000
_cell.length_c   1.000
_cell.angle_alpha   90.00
_cell.angle_beta   90.00
_cell.angle_gamma   90.00
#
_symmetry.space_group_name_H-M   'P 1'
#
loop_
_entity.id
_entity.type
_entity.pdbx_description
1 polymer ?
#
loop_
_entity_poly.entity_id
_entity_poly.type
_entity_poly.pdbx_seq_one_letter_code
_entity_poly.pdbx_strand_id
1 'polypeptide(L)'
;LPACPWLPTAVSLCPASRYFNAVQSECFPAAYGSYVSMVVAAPTGSGKTGVMELAILRLMSKHINQAGKFVLKPGSLKVVYLAPIRALVQEKAQEWLVKFGERLGLSCKEMTGDTETEDMQGLDAADIICTTPEKFDAVTRKHKDQGGMRFFGEVALVLVDEVHLLNENRGSAL
;
A
#
# COMPACT_ATOMS: atom_id res chain seq x y z
N LEU A 1 -10.98 -19.56 19.00
CA LEU A 1 -10.78 -18.33 18.19
C LEU A 1 -12.10 -18.03 17.49
N PRO A 2 -12.72 -16.86 17.68
CA PRO A 2 -14.02 -16.59 17.08
C PRO A 2 -13.87 -16.49 15.55
N ALA A 3 -14.73 -17.18 14.82
CA ALA A 3 -14.75 -17.15 13.36
C ALA A 3 -15.23 -15.77 12.90
N CYS A 4 -14.30 -14.95 12.41
CA CYS A 4 -14.62 -13.64 11.83
C CYS A 4 -15.25 -13.89 10.43
N PRO A 5 -16.48 -13.43 10.15
CA PRO A 5 -17.19 -13.73 8.89
C PRO A 5 -16.45 -13.29 7.61
N TRP A 6 -15.48 -12.39 7.74
CA TRP A 6 -14.70 -11.77 6.65
C TRP A 6 -13.31 -12.39 6.46
N LEU A 7 -12.92 -13.33 7.33
CA LEU A 7 -11.68 -14.10 7.15
C LEU A 7 -11.55 -14.75 5.77
N PRO A 8 -12.60 -15.26 5.09
CA PRO A 8 -12.42 -15.99 3.83
C PRO A 8 -11.73 -15.15 2.74
N THR A 9 -12.08 -13.86 2.64
CA THR A 9 -11.55 -12.97 1.59
C THR A 9 -10.13 -12.49 1.92
N ALA A 10 -9.88 -12.13 3.18
CA ALA A 10 -8.54 -11.71 3.62
C ALA A 10 -7.55 -12.89 3.63
N VAL A 11 -7.99 -14.07 4.06
CA VAL A 11 -7.18 -15.32 4.05
C VAL A 11 -6.96 -15.83 2.63
N SER A 12 -7.94 -15.65 1.73
CA SER A 12 -7.75 -16.00 0.31
C SER A 12 -6.66 -15.13 -0.33
N LEU A 13 -6.58 -13.84 0.03
CA LEU A 13 -5.58 -12.92 -0.51
C LEU A 13 -4.19 -13.05 0.10
N CYS A 14 -3.99 -13.46 1.35
CA CYS A 14 -2.63 -13.64 1.91
C CYS A 14 -1.92 -14.89 1.32
N PRO A 15 -0.58 -14.87 1.14
CA PRO A 15 0.11 -15.96 0.45
C PRO A 15 0.29 -17.21 1.34
N ALA A 16 0.10 -18.39 0.71
CA ALA A 16 0.59 -19.74 1.00
C ALA A 16 0.47 -20.39 2.41
N SER A 17 0.31 -19.64 3.51
CA SER A 17 0.22 -20.23 4.86
C SER A 17 -1.19 -20.14 5.43
N ARG A 18 -1.70 -21.28 5.93
CA ARG A 18 -3.00 -21.39 6.61
C ARG A 18 -3.09 -20.56 7.90
N TYR A 19 -1.94 -20.06 8.37
CA TYR A 19 -1.77 -19.35 9.63
C TYR A 19 -0.85 -18.12 9.43
N PHE A 20 -1.14 -17.06 10.17
CA PHE A 20 -0.26 -15.90 10.29
C PHE A 20 0.98 -16.26 11.12
N ASN A 21 2.12 -15.65 10.79
CA ASN A 21 3.31 -15.78 11.64
C ASN A 21 3.13 -15.00 12.97
N ALA A 22 4.09 -15.12 13.89
CA ALA A 22 3.99 -14.50 15.21
C ALA A 22 3.83 -12.96 15.12
N VAL A 23 4.65 -12.30 14.30
CA VAL A 23 4.61 -10.85 14.09
C VAL A 23 3.27 -10.40 13.50
N GLN A 24 2.79 -11.09 12.45
CA GLN A 24 1.51 -10.81 11.83
C GLN A 24 0.34 -11.01 12.80
N SER A 25 0.38 -12.06 13.62
CA SER A 25 -0.66 -12.35 14.61
C SER A 25 -0.71 -11.29 15.71
N GLU A 26 0.47 -10.83 16.18
CA GLU A 26 0.58 -9.77 17.17
C GLU A 26 0.15 -8.41 16.62
N CYS A 27 0.53 -8.09 15.39
CA CYS A 27 0.14 -6.82 14.73
C CYS A 27 -1.31 -6.83 14.23
N PHE A 28 -1.96 -7.98 14.07
CA PHE A 28 -3.29 -8.09 13.46
C PHE A 28 -4.36 -7.18 14.12
N PRO A 29 -4.50 -7.11 15.45
CA PRO A 29 -5.51 -6.26 16.08
C PRO A 29 -5.30 -4.78 15.77
N ALA A 30 -4.05 -4.34 15.66
CA ALA A 30 -3.74 -2.95 15.34
C ALA A 30 -3.86 -2.69 13.82
N ALA A 31 -3.35 -3.59 12.96
CA ALA A 31 -3.30 -3.40 11.51
C ALA A 31 -4.67 -3.57 10.83
N TYR A 32 -5.46 -4.56 11.29
CA TYR A 32 -6.79 -4.83 10.74
C TYR A 32 -7.92 -4.38 11.66
N GLY A 33 -7.73 -4.40 12.99
CA GLY A 33 -8.78 -4.00 13.92
C GLY A 33 -8.92 -2.49 14.12
N SER A 34 -7.91 -1.69 13.79
CA SER A 34 -7.87 -0.26 14.10
C SER A 34 -7.46 0.63 12.92
N TYR A 35 -7.39 1.94 13.14
CA TYR A 35 -6.89 2.96 12.20
C TYR A 35 -5.68 3.71 12.77
N VAL A 36 -5.03 3.16 13.79
CA VAL A 36 -3.89 3.81 14.42
C VAL A 36 -2.66 3.67 13.52
N SER A 37 -1.85 4.73 13.45
CA SER A 37 -0.53 4.65 12.85
C SER A 37 0.33 3.67 13.66
N MET A 38 1.07 2.81 12.98
CA MET A 38 1.91 1.80 13.62
C MET A 38 3.29 1.75 12.98
N VAL A 39 4.28 1.36 13.80
CA VAL A 39 5.63 1.07 13.37
C VAL A 39 5.94 -0.36 13.77
N VAL A 40 6.34 -1.19 12.81
CA VAL A 40 6.68 -2.60 13.04
C VAL A 40 8.17 -2.79 12.83
N ALA A 41 8.91 -2.91 13.93
CA ALA A 41 10.34 -3.21 13.90
C ALA A 41 10.55 -4.73 14.01
N ALA A 42 10.83 -5.37 12.88
CA ALA A 42 11.11 -6.81 12.83
C ALA A 42 12.20 -7.13 11.78
N PRO A 43 12.98 -8.21 11.96
CA PRO A 43 13.97 -8.65 10.98
C PRO A 43 13.36 -8.90 9.59
N THR A 44 14.13 -8.71 8.52
CA THR A 44 13.73 -9.08 7.16
C THR A 44 13.37 -10.58 7.11
N GLY A 45 12.29 -10.92 6.41
CA GLY A 45 11.72 -12.28 6.42
C GLY A 45 10.70 -12.55 7.53
N SER A 46 10.49 -11.63 8.48
CA SER A 46 9.47 -11.78 9.54
C SER A 46 8.03 -11.52 9.07
N GLY A 47 7.81 -11.33 7.77
CA GLY A 47 6.49 -11.11 7.18
C GLY A 47 5.87 -9.72 7.39
N LYS A 48 6.72 -8.68 7.56
CA LYS A 48 6.30 -7.26 7.64
C LYS A 48 5.37 -6.86 6.48
N THR A 49 5.68 -7.33 5.28
CA THR A 49 4.85 -7.11 4.08
C THR A 49 3.41 -7.60 4.28
N GLY A 50 3.21 -8.75 4.94
CA GLY A 50 1.86 -9.25 5.22
C GLY A 50 1.09 -8.35 6.19
N VAL A 51 1.76 -7.66 7.12
CA VAL A 51 1.13 -6.66 7.98
C VAL A 51 0.67 -5.44 7.18
N MET A 52 1.49 -5.00 6.21
CA MET A 52 1.11 -3.91 5.30
C MET A 52 -0.11 -4.29 4.45
N GLU A 53 -0.14 -5.51 3.92
CA GLU A 53 -1.27 -6.03 3.16
C GLU A 53 -2.55 -6.10 3.99
N LEU A 54 -2.45 -6.47 5.27
CA LEU A 54 -3.59 -6.42 6.20
C LEU A 54 -4.12 -4.99 6.37
N ALA A 55 -3.24 -3.99 6.42
CA ALA A 55 -3.66 -2.59 6.48
C ALA A 55 -4.37 -2.14 5.19
N ILE A 56 -3.87 -2.55 4.01
CA ILE A 56 -4.55 -2.31 2.71
C ILE A 56 -5.93 -2.97 2.72
N LEU A 57 -6.00 -4.25 3.08
CA LEU A 57 -7.24 -5.01 3.14
C LEU A 57 -8.24 -4.39 4.11
N ARG A 58 -7.78 -3.88 5.25
CA ARG A 58 -8.64 -3.18 6.22
C ARG A 58 -9.22 -1.91 5.63
N LEU A 59 -8.38 -1.08 5.02
CA LEU A 59 -8.82 0.15 4.35
C LEU A 59 -9.88 -0.17 3.30
N MET A 60 -9.58 -1.15 2.45
CA MET A 60 -10.42 -1.58 1.34
C MET A 60 -11.72 -2.28 1.79
N SER A 61 -11.70 -3.03 2.90
CA SER A 61 -12.85 -3.80 3.41
C SER A 61 -14.11 -2.96 3.66
N LYS A 62 -13.95 -1.67 4.00
CA LYS A 62 -15.07 -0.75 4.19
C LYS A 62 -15.82 -0.39 2.90
N HIS A 63 -15.20 -0.67 1.76
CA HIS A 63 -15.65 -0.21 0.45
C HIS A 63 -16.01 -1.36 -0.51
N ILE A 64 -16.03 -2.58 0.02
CA ILE A 64 -16.49 -3.77 -0.68
C ILE A 64 -17.98 -3.97 -0.37
N ASN A 65 -18.81 -4.14 -1.39
CA ASN A 65 -20.23 -4.46 -1.22
C ASN A 65 -20.45 -5.93 -0.82
N GLN A 66 -21.69 -6.29 -0.51
CA GLN A 66 -22.08 -7.68 -0.17
C GLN A 66 -21.80 -8.69 -1.29
N ALA A 67 -21.60 -8.23 -2.53
CA ALA A 67 -21.24 -9.05 -3.69
C ALA A 67 -19.72 -9.17 -3.91
N GLY A 68 -18.88 -8.66 -3.00
CA GLY A 68 -17.42 -8.72 -3.10
C GLY A 68 -16.81 -7.73 -4.09
N LYS A 69 -17.60 -6.78 -4.61
CA LYS A 69 -17.15 -5.78 -5.58
C LYS A 69 -16.91 -4.43 -4.90
N PHE A 70 -15.86 -3.73 -5.32
CA PHE A 70 -15.58 -2.37 -4.86
C PHE A 70 -16.64 -1.38 -5.36
N VAL A 71 -17.10 -0.52 -4.45
CA VAL A 71 -18.08 0.54 -4.71
C VAL A 71 -17.42 1.91 -4.92
N LEU A 72 -16.11 1.99 -4.71
CA LEU A 72 -15.35 3.23 -4.91
C LEU A 72 -15.09 3.48 -6.39
N LYS A 73 -15.02 4.76 -6.74
CA LYS A 73 -14.48 5.18 -8.03
C LYS A 73 -12.97 4.92 -8.02
N PRO A 74 -12.39 4.37 -9.12
CA PRO A 74 -10.95 4.23 -9.23
C PRO A 74 -10.23 5.54 -8.90
N GLY A 75 -9.20 5.47 -8.06
CA GLY A 75 -8.40 6.62 -7.65
C GLY A 75 -8.99 7.47 -6.52
N SER A 76 -10.24 7.23 -6.08
CA SER A 76 -10.82 8.01 -4.97
C SER A 76 -10.26 7.67 -3.59
N LEU A 77 -9.54 6.55 -3.47
CA LEU A 77 -8.88 6.11 -2.25
C LEU A 77 -7.51 5.54 -2.59
N LYS A 78 -6.45 6.29 -2.29
CA LYS A 78 -5.09 5.97 -2.69
C LYS A 78 -4.28 5.41 -1.53
N VAL A 79 -3.56 4.33 -1.83
CA VAL A 79 -2.52 3.75 -0.98
C VAL A 79 -1.17 4.05 -1.61
N VAL A 80 -0.27 4.64 -0.84
CA VAL A 80 1.11 4.89 -1.27
C VAL A 80 2.03 3.91 -0.57
N TYR A 81 2.84 3.18 -1.32
CA TYR A 81 3.88 2.31 -0.82
C TYR A 81 5.25 2.86 -1.19
N LEU A 82 6.07 3.09 -0.16
CA LEU A 82 7.41 3.63 -0.26
C LEU A 82 8.42 2.51 0.01
N ALA A 83 9.30 2.27 -0.95
CA ALA A 83 10.42 1.35 -0.79
C ALA A 83 11.76 2.05 -1.10
N PRO A 84 12.87 1.63 -0.48
CA PRO A 84 14.15 2.33 -0.59
C PRO A 84 14.80 2.19 -1.98
N ILE A 85 14.55 1.08 -2.68
CA ILE A 85 15.15 0.77 -3.97
C ILE A 85 14.06 0.52 -5.02
N ARG A 86 14.35 0.94 -6.26
CA ARG A 86 13.43 0.77 -7.40
C ARG A 86 13.07 -0.69 -7.65
N ALA A 87 14.01 -1.62 -7.52
CA ALA A 87 13.74 -3.04 -7.73
C ALA A 87 12.62 -3.57 -6.82
N LEU A 88 12.60 -3.19 -5.53
CA LEU A 88 11.53 -3.56 -4.61
C LEU A 88 10.19 -2.92 -4.97
N VAL A 89 10.21 -1.68 -5.49
CA VAL A 89 9.00 -1.01 -6.00
C VAL A 89 8.39 -1.82 -7.14
N GLN A 90 9.20 -2.21 -8.12
CA GLN A 90 8.74 -2.95 -9.30
C GLN A 90 8.23 -4.35 -8.94
N GLU A 91 8.99 -5.07 -8.11
CA GLU A 91 8.59 -6.38 -7.59
C GLU A 91 7.22 -6.31 -6.88
N LYS A 92 7.07 -5.35 -5.96
CA LYS A 92 5.81 -5.19 -5.21
C LYS A 92 4.66 -4.71 -6.06
N ALA A 93 4.90 -3.81 -7.01
CA ALA A 93 3.87 -3.37 -7.95
C ALA A 93 3.32 -4.55 -8.76
N GLN A 94 4.18 -5.44 -9.26
CA GLN A 94 3.75 -6.64 -9.99
C GLN A 94 3.02 -7.64 -9.09
N GLU A 95 3.57 -7.92 -7.89
CA GLU A 95 2.94 -8.82 -6.92
C GLU A 95 1.53 -8.34 -6.55
N TRP A 96 1.39 -7.05 -6.24
CA TRP A 96 0.13 -6.45 -5.85
C TRP A 96 -0.85 -6.26 -7.01
N LEU A 97 -0.35 -6.06 -8.24
CA LEU A 97 -1.21 -6.07 -9.42
C LEU A 97 -1.88 -7.44 -9.62
N VAL A 98 -1.14 -8.54 -9.47
CA VAL A 98 -1.72 -9.89 -9.55
C VAL A 98 -2.65 -10.13 -8.36
N LYS A 99 -2.19 -9.81 -7.15
CA LYS A 99 -2.90 -10.15 -5.90
C LYS A 99 -4.16 -9.34 -5.68
N PHE A 100 -4.09 -8.02 -5.86
CA PHE A 100 -5.19 -7.09 -5.65
C PHE A 100 -5.88 -6.73 -6.97
N GLY A 101 -5.16 -6.61 -8.09
CA GLY A 101 -5.78 -6.31 -9.38
C GLY A 101 -6.66 -7.43 -9.88
N GLU A 102 -6.17 -8.66 -9.97
CA GLU A 102 -6.98 -9.77 -10.52
C GLU A 102 -8.10 -10.21 -9.58
N ARG A 103 -7.90 -10.12 -8.26
CA ARG A 103 -8.86 -10.64 -7.26
C ARG A 103 -9.83 -9.61 -6.72
N LEU A 104 -9.39 -8.35 -6.63
CA LEU A 104 -10.17 -7.25 -6.05
C LEU A 104 -10.50 -6.17 -7.10
N GLY A 105 -9.89 -6.20 -8.29
CA GLY A 105 -10.09 -5.19 -9.33
C GLY A 105 -9.38 -3.88 -9.03
N LEU A 106 -8.39 -3.88 -8.13
CA LEU A 106 -7.64 -2.67 -7.76
C LEU A 106 -6.57 -2.33 -8.78
N SER A 107 -6.44 -1.06 -9.11
CA SER A 107 -5.38 -0.59 -9.99
C SER A 107 -4.08 -0.36 -9.21
N CYS A 108 -3.00 -1.01 -9.64
CA CYS A 108 -1.68 -0.88 -9.02
C CYS A 108 -0.70 -0.34 -10.05
N LYS A 109 -0.01 0.76 -9.73
CA LYS A 109 0.94 1.41 -10.65
C LYS A 109 2.25 1.75 -9.94
N GLU A 110 3.36 1.50 -10.60
CA GLU A 110 4.66 1.98 -10.14
C GLU A 110 4.92 3.41 -10.64
N MET A 111 5.53 4.23 -9.78
CA MET A 111 5.99 5.57 -10.11
C MET A 111 7.50 5.58 -10.00
N THR A 112 8.17 4.99 -10.99
CA THR A 112 9.64 4.91 -11.05
C THR A 112 10.24 5.60 -12.28
N GLY A 113 9.42 6.06 -13.23
CA GLY A 113 9.85 6.60 -14.52
C GLY A 113 10.46 8.01 -14.49
N ASP A 114 11.28 8.28 -15.50
CA ASP A 114 11.79 9.61 -15.86
C ASP A 114 10.78 10.40 -16.73
N THR A 115 9.72 9.75 -17.21
CA THR A 115 8.71 10.33 -18.10
C THR A 115 7.59 11.00 -17.29
N GLU A 116 7.78 12.27 -16.93
CA GLU A 116 6.93 12.99 -15.98
C GLU A 116 5.47 13.20 -16.44
N THR A 117 5.18 13.13 -17.74
CA THR A 117 3.90 13.56 -18.33
C THR A 117 2.91 12.43 -18.61
N GLU A 118 3.37 11.22 -18.94
CA GLU A 118 2.49 10.06 -19.18
C GLU A 118 2.08 9.35 -17.88
N ASP A 119 2.86 9.53 -16.82
CA ASP A 119 2.61 8.87 -15.54
C ASP A 119 1.42 9.50 -14.78
N MET A 120 1.23 10.81 -14.84
CA MET A 120 0.22 11.51 -14.01
C MET A 120 -1.23 11.09 -14.30
N GLN A 121 -1.62 10.94 -15.57
CA GLN A 121 -2.99 10.53 -15.91
C GLN A 121 -3.32 9.12 -15.40
N GLY A 122 -2.33 8.22 -15.40
CA GLY A 122 -2.50 6.87 -14.85
C GLY A 122 -2.46 6.84 -13.32
N LEU A 123 -1.79 7.80 -12.67
CA LEU A 123 -1.72 7.92 -11.21
C LEU A 123 -3.00 8.50 -10.60
N ASP A 124 -3.76 9.28 -11.37
CA ASP A 124 -5.06 9.77 -10.92
C ASP A 124 -6.08 8.64 -10.78
N ALA A 125 -6.03 7.65 -11.67
CA ALA A 125 -6.90 6.48 -11.62
C ALA A 125 -6.35 5.34 -10.74
N ALA A 126 -5.11 5.43 -10.25
CA ALA A 126 -4.44 4.38 -9.49
C ALA A 126 -4.92 4.33 -8.02
N ASP A 127 -5.25 3.13 -7.54
CA ASP A 127 -5.64 2.90 -6.14
C ASP A 127 -4.42 2.57 -5.26
N ILE A 128 -3.42 1.90 -5.83
CA ILE A 128 -2.16 1.57 -5.15
C ILE A 128 -1.00 2.12 -5.98
N ILE A 129 -0.16 2.94 -5.35
CA ILE A 129 0.99 3.60 -5.97
C ILE A 129 2.25 3.15 -5.26
N CYS A 130 3.11 2.43 -5.97
CA CYS A 130 4.40 1.99 -5.47
C CYS A 130 5.49 2.97 -5.96
N THR A 131 6.31 3.52 -5.07
CA THR A 131 7.33 4.51 -5.44
C THR A 131 8.49 4.55 -4.44
N THR A 132 9.52 5.36 -4.73
CA THR A 132 10.59 5.66 -3.77
C THR A 132 10.27 6.96 -3.02
N PRO A 133 10.79 7.14 -1.80
CA PRO A 133 10.60 8.38 -1.04
C PRO A 133 11.00 9.64 -1.81
N GLU A 134 12.09 9.60 -2.58
CA GLU A 134 12.61 10.75 -3.33
C GLU A 134 11.63 11.17 -4.43
N LYS A 135 11.09 10.18 -5.16
CA LYS A 135 10.14 10.46 -6.23
C LYS A 135 8.82 10.92 -5.66
N PHE A 136 8.35 10.30 -4.57
CA PHE A 136 7.18 10.75 -3.84
C PHE A 136 7.33 12.21 -3.40
N ASP A 137 8.45 12.54 -2.75
CA ASP A 137 8.78 13.89 -2.29
C ASP A 137 8.84 14.91 -3.45
N ALA A 138 9.50 14.57 -4.55
CA ALA A 138 9.54 15.42 -5.76
C ALA A 138 8.14 15.68 -6.35
N VAL A 139 7.28 14.66 -6.40
CA VAL A 139 5.90 14.77 -6.89
C VAL A 139 5.05 15.60 -5.93
N THR A 140 5.26 15.45 -4.61
CA THR A 140 4.53 16.25 -3.60
C THR A 140 4.83 17.73 -3.68
N ARG A 141 6.10 18.10 -3.91
CA ARG A 141 6.49 19.49 -4.08
C ARG A 141 5.92 20.10 -5.37
N LYS A 142 6.06 19.41 -6.51
CA LYS A 142 5.54 19.90 -7.80
C LYS A 142 4.03 20.13 -7.81
N HIS A 143 3.25 19.23 -7.19
CA HIS A 143 1.79 19.36 -7.14
C HIS A 143 1.32 20.49 -6.22
N LYS A 144 2.09 20.84 -5.19
CA LYS A 144 1.82 22.00 -4.34
C LYS A 144 1.92 23.31 -5.14
N ASP A 145 2.90 23.39 -6.04
CA ASP A 145 3.14 24.59 -6.85
C ASP A 145 2.10 24.77 -7.98
N GLN A 146 1.47 23.68 -8.44
CA GLN A 146 0.46 23.70 -9.52
C GLN A 146 -0.99 23.77 -9.02
N GLY A 147 -1.22 24.00 -7.72
CA GLY A 147 -2.57 24.00 -7.13
C GLY A 147 -3.24 22.62 -7.04
N GLY A 148 -2.48 21.56 -7.30
CA GLY A 148 -2.92 20.16 -7.39
C GLY A 148 -3.03 19.45 -6.04
N MET A 149 -3.76 20.04 -5.08
CA MET A 149 -4.01 19.43 -3.76
C MET A 149 -4.92 18.20 -3.82
N ARG A 150 -5.50 17.91 -4.99
CA ARG A 150 -6.47 16.82 -5.20
C ARG A 150 -5.86 15.44 -4.97
N PHE A 151 -4.65 15.21 -5.48
CA PHE A 151 -3.93 13.94 -5.32
C PHE A 151 -3.70 13.61 -3.85
N PHE A 152 -3.32 14.60 -3.02
CA PHE A 152 -3.06 14.40 -1.59
C PHE A 152 -4.33 14.19 -0.77
N GLY A 153 -5.44 14.83 -1.16
CA GLY A 153 -6.72 14.65 -0.47
C GLY A 153 -7.28 13.23 -0.57
N GLU A 154 -6.81 12.43 -1.53
CA GLU A 154 -7.27 11.07 -1.80
C GLU A 154 -6.36 10.01 -1.17
N VAL A 155 -5.17 10.37 -0.67
CA VAL A 155 -4.25 9.43 0.00
C VAL A 155 -4.79 9.10 1.40
N ALA A 156 -5.15 7.84 1.60
CA ALA A 156 -5.72 7.35 2.85
C ALA A 156 -4.78 6.46 3.67
N LEU A 157 -3.73 5.91 3.03
CA LEU A 157 -2.75 5.05 3.69
C LEU A 157 -1.38 5.22 3.04
N VAL A 158 -0.36 5.44 3.87
CA VAL A 158 1.05 5.45 3.46
C VAL A 158 1.76 4.31 4.17
N LEU A 159 2.42 3.47 3.37
CA LEU A 159 3.19 2.30 3.80
C LEU A 159 4.65 2.58 3.51
N VAL A 160 5.52 2.40 4.51
CA VAL A 160 6.96 2.63 4.38
C VAL A 160 7.68 1.34 4.69
N ASP A 161 8.37 0.77 3.70
CA ASP A 161 9.17 -0.45 3.87
C ASP A 161 10.65 -0.14 4.06
N GLU A 162 11.30 -1.03 4.81
CA GLU A 162 12.71 -0.96 5.19
C GLU A 162 13.16 0.45 5.61
N VAL A 163 12.41 1.05 6.54
CA VAL A 163 12.68 2.38 7.12
C VAL A 163 14.11 2.54 7.65
N HIS A 164 14.75 1.43 8.06
CA HIS A 164 16.13 1.42 8.51
C HIS A 164 17.12 1.75 7.38
N LEU A 165 16.83 1.35 6.14
CA LEU A 165 17.64 1.68 4.95
C LEU A 165 17.45 3.13 4.49
N LEU A 166 16.38 3.80 4.94
CA LEU A 166 16.19 5.23 4.69
C LEU A 166 17.19 6.07 5.49
N ASN A 167 17.65 5.60 6.64
CA ASN A 167 18.52 6.37 7.53
C ASN A 167 20.02 6.24 7.18
N GLU A 168 20.44 5.15 6.50
CA GLU A 168 21.86 4.85 6.28
C GLU A 168 22.48 5.56 5.06
N ASN A 169 21.67 6.08 4.13
CA ASN A 169 22.21 6.70 2.90
C ASN A 169 21.49 7.97 2.44
N ARG A 170 20.48 8.46 3.18
CA ARG A 170 19.65 9.59 2.75
C ARG A 170 19.46 10.59 3.89
N GLY A 171 20.35 11.57 3.94
CA GLY A 171 20.18 12.75 4.80
C GLY A 171 18.91 13.52 4.43
N SER A 172 17.99 13.65 5.38
CA SER A 172 16.99 14.73 5.48
C SER A 172 15.85 14.80 4.43
N ALA A 173 15.27 13.67 4.02
CA ALA A 173 14.02 13.68 3.25
C ALA A 173 13.00 12.63 3.78
N LEU A 174 12.42 12.93 4.94
CA LEU A 174 11.19 12.36 5.48
C LEU A 174 10.42 13.47 6.20
#